data_AF-A0A537A6T5-F1
#
_entry.id   AF-A0A537A6T5-F1
#
_cell.length_a   1.000
_cell.length_b   1.000
_cell.length_c   1.000
_cell.angle_alpha   90.00
_cell.angle_beta   90.00
_cell.angle_gamma   90.00
#
_symmetry.space_group_name_H-M   'P 1'
#
loop_
_entity.id
_entity.type
_entity.pdbx_description
1 polymer ?
#
loop_
_entity_poly.entity_id
_entity_poly.type
_entity_poly.pdbx_seq_one_letter_code
_entity_poly.pdbx_strand_id
1 'polypeptide(L)'
;MRLVAYNIQFGLGHDGRYDLARIAAEVRDADIIALQEVDRHWQRSGCVDSPAVLASHLPQHHWVYGANLDMDASYRDAAHRLVNRRRQFGTMILSRLPIVSSRNHLLPKYGTLTQHSIQQGALEAVIVTERAGPVRIYSTHLSHLSAATRLPQVDALLAIHERAPSEGGAWCGGHPEPDAGWTEGEMPPMPAQAILLGDFNFEWNALEYDRIVGPASARYGRLNNLTGFVDAWVAAGHREDEGATIPERKRIDYCFVSSTLAQRVRSSWIDADATGSDHYPLRTEIDL
;
A
#
# COMPACT_ATOMS: atom_id res chain seq x y z
N MET A 1 15.45 -7.00 -4.92
CA MET A 1 14.50 -5.95 -5.33
C MET A 1 14.39 -4.92 -4.22
N ARG A 2 14.22 -3.65 -4.58
CA ARG A 2 14.00 -2.52 -3.67
C ARG A 2 12.51 -2.20 -3.58
N LEU A 3 11.97 -2.27 -2.38
CA LEU A 3 10.59 -1.90 -2.06
C LEU A 3 10.58 -0.59 -1.30
N VAL A 4 9.56 0.24 -1.53
CA VAL A 4 9.34 1.48 -0.79
C VAL A 4 7.88 1.59 -0.36
N ALA A 5 7.64 1.87 0.93
CA ALA A 5 6.38 2.38 1.43
C ALA A 5 6.54 3.89 1.68
N TYR A 6 5.64 4.71 1.13
CA TYR A 6 5.72 6.16 1.31
C TYR A 6 4.33 6.82 1.34
N ASN A 7 3.93 7.32 2.50
CA ASN A 7 2.83 8.29 2.61
C ASN A 7 3.33 9.62 2.04
N ILE A 8 2.66 10.15 1.02
CA ILE A 8 3.15 11.33 0.28
C ILE A 8 2.43 12.62 0.68
N GLN A 9 1.51 12.58 1.65
CA GLN A 9 0.69 13.73 2.06
C GLN A 9 0.10 14.46 0.84
N PHE A 10 -0.53 13.71 -0.07
CA PHE A 10 -1.06 14.20 -1.36
C PHE A 10 -0.08 14.97 -2.26
N GLY A 11 1.23 14.92 -1.98
CA GLY A 11 2.30 15.62 -2.69
C GLY A 11 2.82 16.88 -1.98
N LEU A 12 2.39 17.15 -0.74
CA LEU A 12 2.83 18.28 0.07
C LEU A 12 4.06 17.91 0.89
N GLY A 13 5.18 18.62 0.66
CA GLY A 13 6.40 18.39 1.44
C GLY A 13 6.45 19.13 2.77
N HIS A 14 7.47 18.82 3.57
CA HIS A 14 7.75 19.49 4.85
C HIS A 14 7.94 21.01 4.70
N ASP A 15 8.37 21.45 3.52
CA ASP A 15 8.50 22.87 3.15
C ASP A 15 7.16 23.55 2.78
N GLY A 16 6.05 22.83 2.89
CA GLY A 16 4.70 23.29 2.52
C GLY A 16 4.50 23.43 1.01
N ARG A 17 5.40 22.88 0.18
CA ARG A 17 5.29 22.96 -1.28
C ARG A 17 4.71 21.68 -1.85
N TYR A 18 3.72 21.85 -2.73
CA TYR A 18 3.14 20.76 -3.51
C TYR A 18 4.04 20.43 -4.70
N ASP A 19 4.62 19.22 -4.73
CA ASP A 19 5.55 18.80 -5.79
C ASP A 19 5.58 17.27 -5.95
N LEU A 20 4.78 16.75 -6.90
CA LEU A 20 4.76 15.32 -7.26
C LEU A 20 6.03 14.86 -7.98
N ALA A 21 6.74 15.76 -8.67
CA ALA A 21 7.97 15.41 -9.37
C ALA A 21 9.10 15.13 -8.37
N ARG A 22 9.15 15.88 -7.27
CA ARG A 22 10.03 15.63 -6.12
C ARG A 22 9.76 14.26 -5.50
N ILE A 23 8.50 13.96 -5.17
CA ILE A 23 8.09 12.63 -4.66
C ILE A 23 8.57 11.51 -5.60
N ALA A 24 8.28 11.63 -6.90
CA ALA A 24 8.67 10.64 -7.88
C ALA A 24 10.20 10.49 -7.99
N ALA A 25 10.96 11.58 -7.86
CA ALA A 25 12.42 11.55 -7.89
C ALA A 25 12.99 10.82 -6.67
N GLU A 26 12.43 11.03 -5.47
CA GLU A 26 12.86 10.37 -4.23
C GLU A 26 12.72 8.85 -4.32
N VAL A 27 11.66 8.32 -4.94
CA VAL A 27 11.40 6.86 -4.99
C VAL A 27 11.79 6.18 -6.30
N ARG A 28 12.34 6.91 -7.28
CA ARG A 28 12.57 6.42 -8.66
C ARG A 28 13.43 5.16 -8.74
N ASP A 29 14.37 5.00 -7.82
CA ASP A 29 15.32 3.89 -7.82
C ASP A 29 14.70 2.55 -7.38
N ALA A 30 13.52 2.59 -6.74
CA ALA A 30 12.80 1.42 -6.26
C ALA A 30 12.21 0.57 -7.40
N ASP A 31 12.13 -0.74 -7.16
CA ASP A 31 11.50 -1.67 -8.09
C ASP A 31 9.99 -1.74 -7.89
N ILE A 32 9.54 -1.65 -6.64
CA ILE A 32 8.12 -1.65 -6.25
C ILE A 32 7.89 -0.51 -5.26
N ILE A 33 6.90 0.32 -5.52
CA ILE A 33 6.57 1.52 -4.75
C ILE A 33 5.11 1.42 -4.32
N ALA A 34 4.85 1.53 -3.02
CA ALA A 34 3.53 1.60 -2.43
C ALA A 34 3.31 2.99 -1.83
N LEU A 35 2.48 3.80 -2.49
CA LEU A 35 2.17 5.16 -2.06
C LEU A 35 0.81 5.22 -1.35
N GLN A 36 0.75 6.04 -0.30
CA GLN A 36 -0.47 6.38 0.44
C GLN A 36 -0.77 7.88 0.29
N GLU A 37 -2.01 8.26 0.57
CA GLU A 37 -2.51 9.63 0.44
C GLU A 37 -2.45 10.21 -0.99
N VAL A 38 -2.71 9.39 -2.00
CA VAL A 38 -2.70 9.85 -3.38
C VAL A 38 -4.06 10.44 -3.76
N ASP A 39 -4.11 11.77 -3.89
CA ASP A 39 -5.27 12.53 -4.34
C ASP A 39 -5.46 12.43 -5.86
N ARG A 40 -6.71 12.45 -6.32
CA ARG A 40 -7.08 12.74 -7.71
C ARG A 40 -8.22 13.75 -7.72
N HIS A 41 -8.02 14.84 -8.47
CA HIS A 41 -8.99 15.92 -8.67
C HIS A 41 -9.50 16.62 -7.39
N TRP A 42 -8.67 16.71 -6.36
CA TRP A 42 -8.98 17.51 -5.17
C TRP A 42 -8.56 18.97 -5.35
N GLN A 43 -9.35 19.91 -4.82
CA GLN A 43 -9.04 21.34 -4.91
C GLN A 43 -7.69 21.71 -4.28
N ARG A 44 -7.34 21.09 -3.14
CA ARG A 44 -6.06 21.30 -2.44
C ARG A 44 -4.83 20.90 -3.25
N SER A 45 -5.00 19.99 -4.21
CA SER A 45 -3.96 19.51 -5.13
C SER A 45 -4.14 20.09 -6.54
N GLY A 46 -4.85 21.22 -6.68
CA GLY A 46 -5.03 21.89 -7.97
C GLY A 46 -5.94 21.13 -8.96
N CYS A 47 -6.75 20.20 -8.46
CA CYS A 47 -7.62 19.33 -9.24
C CYS A 47 -6.87 18.46 -10.28
N VAL A 48 -5.63 18.07 -10.02
CA VAL A 48 -4.83 17.24 -10.94
C VAL A 48 -5.10 15.74 -10.78
N ASP A 49 -4.79 14.96 -11.82
CA ASP A 49 -4.74 13.49 -11.74
C ASP A 49 -3.36 13.07 -11.21
N SER A 50 -3.15 13.13 -9.89
CA SER A 50 -1.83 12.84 -9.30
C SER A 50 -1.28 11.45 -9.66
N PRO A 51 -2.09 10.36 -9.71
CA PRO A 51 -1.59 9.08 -10.21
C PRO A 51 -0.97 9.16 -11.61
N ALA A 52 -1.64 9.84 -12.55
CA ALA A 52 -1.12 10.00 -13.91
C ALA A 52 0.15 10.87 -13.94
N VAL A 53 0.21 11.94 -13.14
CA VAL A 53 1.39 12.81 -13.02
C VAL A 53 2.58 12.04 -12.43
N LEU A 54 2.39 11.32 -11.32
CA LEU A 54 3.41 10.47 -10.71
C LEU A 54 3.94 9.43 -11.70
N ALA A 55 3.05 8.73 -12.41
CA ALA A 55 3.42 7.75 -13.43
C ALA A 55 4.24 8.38 -14.58
N SER A 56 3.92 9.61 -14.98
CA SER A 56 4.68 10.32 -16.03
C SER A 56 6.14 10.62 -15.63
N HIS A 57 6.42 10.74 -14.32
CA HIS A 57 7.76 10.90 -13.77
C HIS A 57 8.46 9.57 -13.46
N LEU A 58 7.76 8.45 -13.57
CA LEU A 58 8.22 7.08 -13.34
C LEU A 58 7.94 6.19 -14.57
N PRO A 59 8.49 6.53 -15.75
CA PRO A 59 8.10 5.91 -17.03
C PRO A 59 8.52 4.43 -17.17
N GLN A 60 9.33 3.91 -16.24
CA GLN A 60 9.74 2.51 -16.20
C GLN A 60 8.83 1.65 -15.32
N HIS A 61 7.79 2.23 -14.72
CA HIS A 61 6.91 1.53 -13.79
C HIS A 61 5.50 1.38 -14.37
N HIS A 62 5.01 0.14 -14.34
CA HIS A 62 3.58 -0.16 -14.40
C HIS A 62 2.90 0.36 -13.14
N TRP A 63 1.62 0.74 -13.20
CA TRP A 63 0.93 1.28 -12.04
C TRP A 63 -0.54 0.92 -11.98
N VAL A 64 -1.06 0.88 -10.76
CA VAL A 64 -2.49 0.79 -10.45
C VAL A 64 -2.83 1.76 -9.32
N TYR A 65 -4.05 2.28 -9.33
CA TYR A 65 -4.56 3.20 -8.30
C TYR A 65 -5.87 2.67 -7.73
N GLY A 66 -5.96 2.62 -6.40
CA GLY A 66 -7.14 2.22 -5.66
C GLY A 66 -7.79 3.43 -5.00
N ALA A 67 -8.93 3.88 -5.53
CA ALA A 67 -9.72 4.93 -4.89
C ALA A 67 -10.43 4.37 -3.65
N ASN A 68 -10.01 4.81 -2.46
CA ASN A 68 -10.63 4.41 -1.19
C ASN A 68 -11.84 5.30 -0.88
N LEU A 69 -11.67 6.60 -1.09
CA LEU A 69 -12.75 7.57 -1.11
C LEU A 69 -13.00 7.98 -2.56
N ASP A 70 -14.26 7.89 -3.00
CA ASP A 70 -14.67 8.26 -4.35
C ASP A 70 -15.96 9.08 -4.30
N MET A 71 -15.87 10.36 -4.68
CA MET A 71 -16.97 11.31 -4.61
C MET A 71 -17.18 12.06 -5.92
N ASP A 72 -18.40 12.58 -6.12
CA ASP A 72 -18.70 13.45 -7.25
C ASP A 72 -17.85 14.73 -7.20
N ALA A 73 -17.34 15.10 -8.37
CA ALA A 73 -16.67 16.37 -8.65
C ALA A 73 -17.05 16.86 -10.06
N SER A 74 -18.23 16.46 -10.52
CA SER A 74 -18.76 16.79 -11.83
C SER A 74 -19.04 18.28 -11.93
N TYR A 75 -18.94 18.80 -13.15
CA TYR A 75 -19.24 20.20 -13.45
C TYR A 75 -19.85 20.30 -14.85
N ARG A 76 -20.32 21.49 -15.22
CA ARG A 76 -20.76 21.75 -16.60
C ARG A 76 -19.69 22.54 -17.35
N ASP A 77 -19.36 22.09 -18.55
CA ASP A 77 -18.42 22.82 -19.40
C ASP A 77 -19.05 24.11 -19.98
N ALA A 78 -18.28 24.85 -20.79
CA ALA A 78 -18.73 26.08 -21.43
C ALA A 78 -19.93 25.88 -22.39
N ALA A 79 -20.22 24.65 -22.81
CA ALA A 79 -21.37 24.28 -23.63
C ALA A 79 -22.53 23.70 -22.80
N HIS A 80 -22.50 23.88 -21.48
CA HIS A 80 -23.46 23.34 -20.51
C HIS A 80 -23.58 21.81 -20.46
N ARG A 81 -22.62 21.08 -21.04
CA ARG A 81 -22.61 19.62 -21.02
C ARG A 81 -22.08 19.13 -19.68
N LEU A 82 -22.67 18.05 -19.16
CA LEU A 82 -22.19 17.42 -17.93
C LEU A 82 -20.82 16.79 -18.19
N VAL A 83 -19.79 17.28 -17.49
CA VAL A 83 -18.50 16.62 -17.38
C VAL A 83 -18.55 15.75 -16.13
N ASN A 84 -18.72 14.44 -16.34
CA ASN A 84 -18.70 13.47 -15.25
C ASN A 84 -17.26 13.31 -14.75
N ARG A 85 -16.99 13.76 -13.53
CA ARG A 85 -15.67 13.69 -12.90
C ARG A 85 -15.80 13.22 -11.46
N ARG A 86 -14.84 12.41 -11.04
CA ARG A 86 -14.70 11.93 -9.66
C ARG A 86 -13.53 12.64 -8.99
N ARG A 87 -13.69 13.02 -7.71
CA ARG A 87 -12.58 13.34 -6.81
C ARG A 87 -12.32 12.13 -5.92
N GLN A 88 -11.08 11.70 -5.87
CA GLN A 88 -10.70 10.43 -5.26
C GLN A 88 -9.49 10.59 -4.35
N PHE A 89 -9.45 9.80 -3.29
CA PHE A 89 -8.29 9.68 -2.41
C PHE A 89 -8.04 8.21 -2.16
N GLY A 90 -6.77 7.78 -2.14
CA GLY A 90 -6.48 6.38 -1.93
C GLY A 90 -5.00 6.04 -2.00
N THR A 91 -4.71 4.83 -2.44
CA THR A 91 -3.36 4.28 -2.51
C THR A 91 -2.97 3.97 -3.95
N MET A 92 -1.67 3.92 -4.21
CA MET A 92 -1.10 3.60 -5.52
C MET A 92 0.01 2.57 -5.37
N ILE A 93 0.10 1.64 -6.31
CA ILE A 93 1.25 0.74 -6.44
C ILE A 93 1.89 1.01 -7.79
N LEU A 94 3.20 1.15 -7.82
CA LEU A 94 4.01 1.18 -9.03
C LEU A 94 5.04 0.05 -8.99
N SER A 95 5.36 -0.53 -10.15
CA SER A 95 6.30 -1.65 -10.26
C SER A 95 7.05 -1.63 -11.58
N ARG A 96 8.37 -1.87 -11.55
CA ARG A 96 9.17 -2.08 -12.78
C ARG A 96 8.83 -3.38 -13.52
N LEU A 97 8.26 -4.35 -12.80
CA LEU A 97 7.73 -5.58 -13.38
C LEU A 97 6.22 -5.42 -13.67
N PRO A 98 5.67 -6.14 -14.65
CA PRO A 98 4.23 -6.11 -14.93
C PRO A 98 3.39 -6.43 -13.69
N ILE A 99 2.35 -5.61 -13.46
CA ILE A 99 1.30 -5.90 -12.49
C ILE A 99 0.28 -6.78 -13.22
N VAL A 100 0.30 -8.08 -12.96
CA VAL A 100 -0.48 -9.07 -13.73
C VAL A 100 -1.96 -9.09 -13.34
N SER A 101 -2.28 -8.64 -12.13
CA SER A 101 -3.65 -8.36 -11.70
C SER A 101 -3.67 -7.42 -10.49
N SER A 102 -4.78 -6.72 -10.28
CA SER A 102 -4.98 -5.88 -9.09
C SER A 102 -6.40 -5.94 -8.57
N ARG A 103 -6.58 -5.77 -7.26
CA ARG A 103 -7.89 -5.64 -6.60
C ARG A 103 -7.81 -4.50 -5.58
N ASN A 104 -8.88 -3.71 -5.45
CA ASN A 104 -8.96 -2.70 -4.40
C ASN A 104 -9.97 -3.14 -3.33
N HIS A 105 -9.51 -3.32 -2.10
CA HIS A 105 -10.35 -3.78 -0.99
C HIS A 105 -10.66 -2.61 -0.05
N LEU A 106 -11.92 -2.20 0.02
CA LEU A 106 -12.35 -1.24 1.04
C LEU A 106 -12.35 -1.92 2.42
N LEU A 107 -11.69 -1.28 3.39
CA LEU A 107 -11.58 -1.80 4.75
C LEU A 107 -12.77 -1.32 5.62
N PRO A 108 -13.14 -2.06 6.67
CA PRO A 108 -14.21 -1.64 7.58
C PRO A 108 -14.00 -0.21 8.09
N LYS A 109 -15.09 0.53 8.15
CA LYS A 109 -15.12 1.91 8.60
C LYS A 109 -16.18 2.09 9.66
N TYR A 110 -15.83 2.81 10.71
CA TYR A 110 -16.77 3.29 11.71
C TYR A 110 -17.31 4.68 11.32
N GLY A 111 -18.62 4.84 11.32
CA GLY A 111 -19.29 6.12 11.10
C GLY A 111 -19.27 6.98 12.38
N THR A 112 -18.32 7.90 12.45
CA THR A 112 -18.22 8.89 13.53
C THR A 112 -19.20 10.04 13.30
N LEU A 113 -19.71 10.64 14.39
CA LEU A 113 -20.62 11.80 14.29
C LEU A 113 -19.88 13.11 14.00
N THR A 114 -18.71 13.33 14.62
CA THR A 114 -17.98 14.61 14.54
C THR A 114 -16.54 14.47 14.04
N GLN A 115 -15.87 13.35 14.33
CA GLN A 115 -14.49 13.14 13.88
C GLN A 115 -14.46 12.85 12.38
N HIS A 116 -13.40 13.32 11.70
CA HIS A 116 -13.20 13.08 10.28
C HIS A 116 -12.77 11.63 10.01
N SER A 117 -13.76 10.76 9.75
CA SER A 117 -13.53 9.37 9.38
C SER A 117 -13.67 9.22 7.87
N ILE A 118 -12.60 8.83 7.20
CA ILE A 118 -12.58 8.57 5.75
C ILE A 118 -12.57 7.07 5.48
N GLN A 119 -12.98 6.68 4.26
CA GLN A 119 -12.93 5.29 3.83
C GLN A 119 -11.47 4.92 3.56
N GLN A 120 -10.99 3.87 4.22
CA GLN A 120 -9.66 3.30 4.02
C GLN A 120 -9.74 2.06 3.11
N GLY A 121 -8.61 1.64 2.58
CA GLY A 121 -8.53 0.51 1.66
C GLY A 121 -7.13 -0.08 1.58
N ALA A 122 -7.07 -1.31 1.08
CA ALA A 122 -5.85 -2.02 0.74
C ALA A 122 -5.88 -2.35 -0.75
N LEU A 123 -4.98 -1.72 -1.50
CA LEU A 123 -4.78 -1.98 -2.91
C LEU A 123 -3.84 -3.17 -3.06
N GLU A 124 -4.30 -4.24 -3.69
CA GLU A 124 -3.54 -5.44 -3.99
C GLU A 124 -3.05 -5.39 -5.44
N ALA A 125 -1.79 -5.77 -5.65
CA ALA A 125 -1.20 -6.04 -6.95
C ALA A 125 -0.49 -7.39 -6.91
N VAL A 126 -0.67 -8.23 -7.93
CA VAL A 126 0.12 -9.45 -8.13
C VAL A 126 1.25 -9.12 -9.09
N ILE A 127 2.48 -9.45 -8.69
CA ILE A 127 3.69 -9.24 -9.49
C ILE A 127 4.45 -10.56 -9.55
N VAL A 128 4.86 -10.98 -10.74
CA VAL A 128 5.67 -12.19 -10.94
C VAL A 128 7.14 -11.80 -10.86
N THR A 129 7.81 -12.20 -9.78
CA THR A 129 9.21 -11.89 -9.51
C THR A 129 10.12 -13.04 -9.93
N GLU A 130 11.40 -12.75 -10.17
CA GLU A 130 12.34 -13.71 -10.76
C GLU A 130 12.71 -14.88 -9.83
N ARG A 131 12.80 -14.66 -8.51
CA ARG A 131 13.33 -15.64 -7.54
C ARG A 131 12.32 -16.15 -6.52
N ALA A 132 11.20 -15.45 -6.33
CA ALA A 132 10.08 -15.85 -5.49
C ALA A 132 8.82 -16.25 -6.29
N GLY A 133 8.80 -15.99 -7.60
CA GLY A 133 7.63 -16.24 -8.44
C GLY A 133 6.53 -15.20 -8.18
N PRO A 134 5.24 -15.53 -8.34
CA PRO A 134 4.17 -14.57 -8.07
C PRO A 134 4.12 -14.21 -6.57
N VAL A 135 4.07 -12.92 -6.28
CA VAL A 135 3.89 -12.36 -4.93
C VAL A 135 2.78 -11.30 -4.96
N ARG A 136 1.94 -11.28 -3.93
CA ARG A 136 0.98 -10.18 -3.71
C ARG A 136 1.64 -9.02 -2.99
N ILE A 137 1.51 -7.83 -3.53
CA ILE A 137 1.94 -6.58 -2.90
C ILE A 137 0.70 -5.79 -2.52
N TYR A 138 0.66 -5.29 -1.28
CA TYR A 138 -0.39 -4.41 -0.81
C TYR A 138 0.14 -3.02 -0.50
N SER A 139 -0.60 -1.99 -0.89
CA SER A 139 -0.47 -0.63 -0.37
C SER A 139 -1.70 -0.31 0.46
N THR A 140 -1.52 -0.07 1.76
CA THR A 140 -2.61 0.21 2.71
C THR A 140 -2.37 1.49 3.48
N HIS A 141 -3.46 2.16 3.87
CA HIS A 141 -3.44 3.28 4.79
C HIS A 141 -4.55 3.05 5.82
N LEU A 142 -4.19 2.81 7.09
CA LEU A 142 -5.17 2.55 8.16
C LEU A 142 -5.66 3.85 8.80
N SER A 143 -6.76 3.77 9.56
CA SER A 143 -7.37 4.93 10.21
C SER A 143 -6.44 5.59 11.24
N HIS A 144 -6.33 6.92 11.18
CA HIS A 144 -5.59 7.74 12.14
C HIS A 144 -6.31 7.93 13.50
N LEU A 145 -7.59 7.53 13.61
CA LEU A 145 -8.42 7.89 14.77
C LEU A 145 -8.04 7.15 16.06
N SER A 146 -8.11 5.82 16.06
CA SER A 146 -7.82 5.00 17.24
C SER A 146 -7.70 3.51 16.91
N ALA A 147 -7.15 2.75 17.85
CA ALA A 147 -7.05 1.29 17.76
C ALA A 147 -8.41 0.61 17.53
N ALA A 148 -9.50 1.13 18.13
CA ALA A 148 -10.85 0.60 17.92
C ALA A 148 -11.32 0.69 16.46
N THR A 149 -10.80 1.65 15.70
CA THR A 149 -11.07 1.76 14.26
C THR A 149 -10.10 0.96 13.40
N ARG A 150 -8.86 0.75 13.87
CA ARG A 150 -7.82 0.02 13.13
C ARG A 150 -7.87 -1.49 13.31
N LEU A 151 -8.19 -2.02 14.49
CA LEU A 151 -8.25 -3.47 14.71
C LEU A 151 -9.20 -4.18 13.73
N PRO A 152 -10.45 -3.71 13.50
CA PRO A 152 -11.30 -4.30 12.47
C PRO A 152 -10.73 -4.20 11.05
N GLN A 153 -9.93 -3.17 10.76
CA GLN A 153 -9.25 -3.01 9.47
C GLN A 153 -8.10 -4.01 9.31
N VAL A 154 -7.30 -4.22 10.37
CA VAL A 154 -6.25 -5.24 10.42
C VAL A 154 -6.85 -6.63 10.28
N ASP A 155 -7.93 -6.94 11.01
CA ASP A 155 -8.60 -8.24 10.90
C ASP A 155 -9.15 -8.48 9.49
N ALA A 156 -9.76 -7.47 8.87
CA ALA A 156 -10.23 -7.58 7.49
C ALA A 156 -9.06 -7.77 6.50
N LEU A 157 -7.95 -7.05 6.68
CA LEU A 157 -6.74 -7.18 5.85
C LEU A 157 -6.16 -8.60 5.95
N LEU A 158 -6.04 -9.15 7.15
CA LEU A 158 -5.54 -10.51 7.36
C LEU A 158 -6.52 -11.56 6.80
N ALA A 159 -7.83 -11.35 6.92
CA ALA A 159 -8.83 -12.24 6.33
C ALA A 159 -8.85 -12.18 4.79
N ILE A 160 -8.61 -11.00 4.19
CA ILE A 160 -8.36 -10.86 2.74
C ILE A 160 -7.12 -11.65 2.36
N HIS A 161 -6.04 -11.51 3.14
CA HIS A 161 -4.79 -12.19 2.87
C HIS A 161 -4.94 -13.72 2.86
N GLU A 162 -5.58 -14.27 3.89
CA GLU A 162 -5.77 -15.69 4.12
C GLU A 162 -6.61 -16.36 3.02
N ARG A 163 -7.70 -15.72 2.59
CA ARG A 163 -8.61 -16.30 1.59
C ARG A 163 -8.12 -16.17 0.15
N ALA A 164 -7.19 -15.26 -0.14
CA ALA A 164 -6.83 -14.92 -1.51
C ALA A 164 -6.45 -16.14 -2.36
N PRO A 165 -5.60 -17.10 -1.91
CA PRO A 165 -5.21 -18.23 -2.75
C PRO A 165 -6.38 -19.12 -3.18
N SER A 166 -7.41 -19.25 -2.35
CA SER A 166 -8.61 -20.03 -2.69
C SER A 166 -9.66 -19.22 -3.45
N GLU A 167 -9.66 -17.89 -3.30
CA GLU A 167 -10.52 -16.98 -4.09
C GLU A 167 -10.12 -16.95 -5.57
N GLY A 168 -8.83 -17.12 -5.87
CA GLY A 168 -8.29 -17.05 -7.23
C GLY A 168 -7.92 -15.64 -7.67
N GLY A 169 -7.40 -15.54 -8.90
CA GLY A 169 -6.94 -14.31 -9.53
C GLY A 169 -8.05 -13.28 -9.78
N ALA A 170 -7.73 -12.20 -10.49
CA ALA A 170 -8.77 -11.27 -11.01
C ALA A 170 -9.81 -11.98 -11.88
N TRP A 171 -9.44 -13.10 -12.49
CA TRP A 171 -10.34 -14.12 -12.98
C TRP A 171 -9.73 -15.50 -12.75
N CYS A 172 -10.57 -16.54 -12.68
CA CYS A 172 -10.14 -17.92 -12.59
C CYS A 172 -11.17 -18.88 -13.21
N GLY A 173 -10.72 -20.07 -13.61
CA GLY A 173 -11.55 -21.04 -14.31
C GLY A 173 -11.55 -20.85 -15.82
N GLY A 174 -12.44 -21.55 -16.53
CA GLY A 174 -12.57 -21.48 -17.97
C GLY A 174 -14.01 -21.23 -18.41
N HIS A 175 -14.19 -20.94 -19.69
CA HIS A 175 -15.50 -20.81 -20.32
C HIS A 175 -15.72 -21.98 -21.30
N PRO A 176 -16.93 -22.58 -21.38
CA PRO A 176 -17.21 -23.66 -22.35
C PRO A 176 -16.95 -23.27 -23.81
N GLU A 177 -17.11 -21.97 -24.11
CA GLU A 177 -16.76 -21.34 -25.37
C GLU A 177 -15.65 -20.29 -25.10
N PRO A 178 -14.37 -20.66 -25.18
CA PRO A 178 -13.26 -19.79 -24.73
C PRO A 178 -13.28 -18.38 -25.34
N ASP A 179 -13.64 -18.26 -26.62
CA ASP A 179 -13.67 -16.98 -27.34
C ASP A 179 -14.83 -16.06 -26.93
N ALA A 180 -15.81 -16.56 -26.17
CA ALA A 180 -16.94 -15.79 -25.63
C ALA A 180 -16.73 -15.41 -24.16
N GLY A 181 -15.69 -15.96 -23.52
CA GLY A 181 -15.38 -15.72 -22.12
C GLY A 181 -14.51 -14.49 -21.88
N TRP A 182 -14.46 -14.04 -20.64
CA TRP A 182 -13.51 -13.02 -20.17
C TRP A 182 -12.14 -13.65 -19.86
N THR A 183 -11.67 -14.54 -20.74
CA THR A 183 -10.48 -15.40 -20.54
C THR A 183 -9.36 -15.07 -21.52
N GLU A 184 -9.14 -13.80 -21.79
CA GLU A 184 -8.04 -13.33 -22.64
C GLU A 184 -6.72 -13.35 -21.86
N GLY A 185 -5.72 -14.08 -22.38
CA GLY A 185 -4.38 -14.18 -21.79
C GLY A 185 -4.21 -15.29 -20.76
N GLU A 186 -3.16 -15.18 -19.95
CA GLU A 186 -2.87 -16.15 -18.88
C GLU A 186 -3.74 -15.87 -17.65
N MET A 187 -4.25 -16.93 -17.02
CA MET A 187 -5.01 -16.83 -15.77
C MET A 187 -4.12 -16.22 -14.67
N PRO A 188 -4.51 -15.07 -14.08
CA PRO A 188 -3.68 -14.41 -13.10
C PRO A 188 -3.43 -15.30 -11.89
N PRO A 189 -2.18 -15.48 -11.45
CA PRO A 189 -1.89 -16.26 -10.25
C PRO A 189 -2.41 -15.53 -9.01
N MET A 190 -2.69 -16.30 -7.95
CA MET A 190 -3.08 -15.75 -6.64
C MET A 190 -2.29 -16.44 -5.52
N PRO A 191 -1.02 -16.03 -5.30
CA PRO A 191 -0.10 -16.74 -4.41
C PRO A 191 -0.42 -16.51 -2.93
N ALA A 192 -0.04 -17.45 -2.07
CA ALA A 192 -0.11 -17.27 -0.63
C ALA A 192 0.87 -16.18 -0.13
N GLN A 193 2.05 -16.08 -0.75
CA GLN A 193 3.07 -15.09 -0.39
C GLN A 193 2.58 -13.65 -0.64
N ALA A 194 2.75 -12.79 0.36
CA ALA A 194 2.39 -11.39 0.29
C ALA A 194 3.36 -10.47 1.03
N ILE A 195 3.33 -9.20 0.66
CA ILE A 195 4.02 -8.09 1.33
C ILE A 195 3.02 -6.96 1.54
N LEU A 196 2.88 -6.49 2.79
CA LEU A 196 2.04 -5.35 3.16
C LEU A 196 2.93 -4.12 3.35
N LEU A 197 2.69 -3.07 2.58
CA LEU A 197 3.40 -1.80 2.65
C LEU A 197 2.41 -0.69 2.99
N GLY A 198 2.85 0.28 3.80
CA GLY A 198 2.19 1.56 3.92
C GLY A 198 2.13 2.12 5.34
N ASP A 199 1.21 3.08 5.53
CA ASP A 199 0.97 3.77 6.79
C ASP A 199 -0.10 3.04 7.60
N PHE A 200 0.32 2.45 8.72
CA PHE A 200 -0.56 1.69 9.60
C PHE A 200 -1.11 2.51 10.77
N ASN A 201 -0.66 3.75 10.96
CA ASN A 201 -1.12 4.63 12.03
C ASN A 201 -1.00 4.04 13.46
N PHE A 202 -0.07 3.10 13.69
CA PHE A 202 0.23 2.55 15.01
C PHE A 202 1.72 2.27 15.20
N GLU A 203 2.18 2.27 16.45
CA GLU A 203 3.55 1.95 16.83
C GLU A 203 3.72 0.46 17.16
N TRP A 204 4.97 0.01 17.30
CA TRP A 204 5.38 -1.38 17.55
C TRP A 204 4.76 -2.04 18.80
N ASN A 205 4.35 -1.24 19.79
CA ASN A 205 3.76 -1.71 21.05
C ASN A 205 2.21 -1.74 21.01
N ALA A 206 1.62 -1.47 19.85
CA ALA A 206 0.17 -1.49 19.67
C ALA A 206 -0.36 -2.91 19.51
N LEU A 207 -1.61 -3.14 19.94
CA LEU A 207 -2.30 -4.43 19.78
C LEU A 207 -2.44 -4.81 18.31
N GLU A 208 -2.57 -3.81 17.43
CA GLU A 208 -2.59 -3.98 15.99
C GLU A 208 -1.29 -4.56 15.44
N TYR A 209 -0.14 -4.13 15.97
CA TYR A 209 1.17 -4.67 15.58
C TYR A 209 1.28 -6.15 16.01
N ASP A 210 0.92 -6.46 17.27
CA ASP A 210 0.84 -7.84 17.78
C ASP A 210 -0.08 -8.72 16.93
N ARG A 211 -1.20 -8.16 16.45
CA ARG A 211 -2.16 -8.88 15.63
C ARG A 211 -1.58 -9.30 14.27
N ILE A 212 -0.67 -8.51 13.70
CA ILE A 212 -0.03 -8.76 12.41
C ILE A 212 1.17 -9.69 12.56
N VAL A 213 2.10 -9.37 13.46
CA VAL A 213 3.38 -10.08 13.57
C VAL A 213 3.41 -11.17 14.65
N GLY A 214 2.33 -11.32 15.41
CA GLY A 214 2.24 -12.24 16.55
C GLY A 214 2.66 -11.58 17.88
N PRO A 215 2.14 -12.08 19.01
CA PRO A 215 2.40 -11.49 20.33
C PRO A 215 3.86 -11.70 20.76
N ALA A 216 4.34 -10.83 21.65
CA ALA A 216 5.66 -10.99 22.26
C ALA A 216 5.60 -11.85 23.53
N SER A 217 6.50 -12.83 23.62
CA SER A 217 6.79 -13.58 24.84
C SER A 217 8.09 -13.08 25.47
N ALA A 218 8.08 -12.79 26.77
CA ALA A 218 9.27 -12.33 27.48
C ALA A 218 10.47 -13.28 27.38
N ARG A 219 10.23 -14.60 27.24
CA ARG A 219 11.29 -15.61 27.13
C ARG A 219 11.70 -15.92 25.70
N TYR A 220 10.75 -15.88 24.76
CA TYR A 220 10.93 -16.43 23.41
C TYR A 220 10.90 -15.36 22.31
N GLY A 221 10.68 -14.09 22.64
CA GLY A 221 10.50 -13.02 21.66
C GLY A 221 9.14 -13.11 20.96
N ARG A 222 9.03 -12.56 19.76
CA ARG A 222 7.82 -12.59 18.95
C ARG A 222 7.44 -14.02 18.58
N LEU A 223 6.18 -14.37 18.78
CA LEU A 223 5.59 -15.65 18.37
C LEU A 223 5.02 -15.50 16.96
N ASN A 224 5.90 -15.31 15.96
CA ASN A 224 5.48 -15.14 14.56
C ASN A 224 4.73 -16.38 14.06
N ASN A 225 3.56 -16.17 13.43
CA ASN A 225 2.76 -17.25 12.86
C ASN A 225 3.37 -17.72 11.52
N LEU A 226 3.41 -19.04 11.28
CA LEU A 226 3.87 -19.64 10.01
C LEU A 226 3.13 -19.10 8.77
N THR A 227 1.84 -18.75 8.92
CA THR A 227 1.01 -18.16 7.86
C THR A 227 0.75 -16.67 8.07
N GLY A 228 1.41 -16.06 9.06
CA GLY A 228 1.30 -14.63 9.34
C GLY A 228 2.38 -13.81 8.65
N PHE A 229 2.68 -12.67 9.27
CA PHE A 229 3.66 -11.71 8.77
C PHE A 229 4.81 -11.51 9.77
N VAL A 230 5.91 -10.98 9.24
CA VAL A 230 7.09 -10.53 9.98
C VAL A 230 7.38 -9.10 9.52
N ASP A 231 7.75 -8.22 10.46
CA ASP A 231 8.24 -6.88 10.12
C ASP A 231 9.62 -6.98 9.44
N ALA A 232 9.72 -6.49 8.20
CA ALA A 232 10.98 -6.50 7.46
C ALA A 232 12.08 -5.66 8.15
N TRP A 233 11.71 -4.63 8.92
CA TRP A 233 12.63 -3.87 9.75
C TRP A 233 13.36 -4.78 10.75
N VAL A 234 12.58 -5.59 11.49
CA VAL A 234 13.11 -6.55 12.46
C VAL A 234 13.85 -7.69 11.77
N ALA A 235 13.33 -8.19 10.65
CA ALA A 235 14.00 -9.23 9.86
C ALA A 235 15.38 -8.77 9.32
N ALA A 236 15.55 -7.47 9.09
CA ALA A 236 16.82 -6.85 8.73
C ALA A 236 17.79 -6.66 9.91
N GLY A 237 17.39 -7.02 11.14
CA GLY A 237 18.23 -6.99 12.34
C GLY A 237 18.03 -5.77 13.24
N HIS A 238 17.05 -4.91 12.95
CA HIS A 238 16.72 -3.77 13.78
C HIS A 238 15.85 -4.15 14.99
N ARG A 239 15.82 -3.27 16.00
CA ARG A 239 14.87 -3.37 17.10
C ARG A 239 13.47 -2.92 16.66
N GLU A 240 12.43 -3.45 17.31
CA GLU A 240 11.05 -3.02 17.04
C GLU A 240 10.80 -1.55 17.37
N ASP A 241 11.46 -1.04 18.41
CA ASP A 241 11.22 0.26 19.02
C ASP A 241 12.12 1.40 18.49
N GLU A 242 12.95 1.11 17.48
CA GLU A 242 13.81 2.08 16.81
C GLU A 242 13.30 2.47 15.41
N GLY A 243 13.87 3.54 14.87
CA GLY A 243 13.41 4.15 13.64
C GLY A 243 12.28 5.18 13.85
N ALA A 244 12.17 6.07 12.89
CA ALA A 244 11.21 7.18 12.88
C ALA A 244 10.81 7.44 11.42
N THR A 245 9.58 7.10 11.04
CA THR A 245 9.07 7.36 9.67
C THR A 245 8.36 8.70 9.55
N ILE A 246 8.32 9.47 10.65
CA ILE A 246 7.89 10.86 10.72
C ILE A 246 8.93 11.59 11.58
N PRO A 247 9.32 12.84 11.27
CA PRO A 247 10.21 13.63 12.11
C PRO A 247 9.77 13.62 13.58
N GLU A 248 10.71 13.32 14.48
CA GLU A 248 10.52 13.32 15.94
C GLU A 248 9.47 12.32 16.48
N ARG A 249 8.92 11.44 15.65
CA ARG A 249 7.93 10.41 16.05
C ARG A 249 8.43 9.00 15.73
N LYS A 250 7.88 8.01 16.44
CA LYS A 250 8.19 6.60 16.18
C LYS A 250 7.62 6.14 14.84
N ARG A 251 8.13 5.01 14.36
CA ARG A 251 7.70 4.38 13.11
C ARG A 251 6.21 3.98 13.17
N ILE A 252 5.46 4.44 12.17
CA ILE A 252 4.09 4.00 11.89
C ILE A 252 3.90 3.46 10.47
N ASP A 253 4.92 3.61 9.62
CA ASP A 253 4.97 3.04 8.28
C ASP A 253 5.75 1.72 8.32
N TYR A 254 5.22 0.69 7.66
CA TYR A 254 5.76 -0.67 7.76
C TYR A 254 5.88 -1.35 6.41
N CYS A 255 6.82 -2.31 6.36
CA CYS A 255 6.92 -3.33 5.33
C CYS A 255 6.79 -4.69 6.03
N PHE A 256 5.60 -5.27 6.06
CA PHE A 256 5.38 -6.60 6.60
C PHE A 256 5.47 -7.64 5.49
N VAL A 257 6.29 -8.68 5.66
CA VAL A 257 6.45 -9.77 4.69
C VAL A 257 5.85 -11.05 5.25
N SER A 258 5.21 -11.88 4.42
CA SER A 258 4.78 -13.21 4.86
C SER A 258 5.96 -13.95 5.50
N SER A 259 5.72 -14.74 6.55
CA SER A 259 6.79 -15.41 7.30
C SER A 259 7.74 -16.25 6.43
N THR A 260 7.25 -16.80 5.32
CA THR A 260 8.06 -17.55 4.34
C THR A 260 9.03 -16.69 3.52
N LEU A 261 8.84 -15.37 3.48
CA LEU A 261 9.71 -14.39 2.84
C LEU A 261 10.67 -13.71 3.83
N ALA A 262 10.53 -13.92 5.14
CA ALA A 262 11.32 -13.20 6.16
C ALA A 262 12.84 -13.37 5.96
N GLN A 263 13.31 -14.59 5.68
CA GLN A 263 14.74 -14.88 5.44
C GLN A 263 15.29 -14.33 4.12
N ARG A 264 14.42 -13.79 3.26
CA ARG A 264 14.81 -13.14 2.00
C ARG A 264 15.06 -11.64 2.18
N VAL A 265 14.64 -11.05 3.31
CA VAL A 265 14.93 -9.65 3.64
C VAL A 265 16.45 -9.50 3.82
N ARG A 266 17.03 -8.51 3.14
CA ARG A 266 18.47 -8.24 3.13
C ARG A 266 18.81 -7.01 3.97
N SER A 267 18.02 -5.96 3.85
CA SER A 267 18.17 -4.73 4.62
C SER A 267 16.85 -3.97 4.64
N SER A 268 16.69 -3.08 5.63
CA SER A 268 15.61 -2.11 5.68
C SER A 268 16.16 -0.82 6.29
N TRP A 269 15.76 0.33 5.78
CA TRP A 269 16.22 1.63 6.27
C TRP A 269 15.17 2.70 6.00
N ILE A 270 15.28 3.81 6.74
CA ILE A 270 14.42 4.98 6.57
C ILE A 270 15.23 6.07 5.88
N ASP A 271 14.67 6.63 4.81
CA ASP A 271 15.28 7.70 4.04
C ASP A 271 14.93 9.07 4.66
N ALA A 272 15.64 9.43 5.72
CA ALA A 272 15.40 10.66 6.49
C ALA A 272 15.83 11.95 5.77
N ASP A 273 16.51 11.84 4.62
CA ASP A 273 16.90 12.97 3.78
C ASP A 273 15.77 13.38 2.80
N ALA A 274 14.75 12.53 2.63
CA ALA A 274 13.57 12.84 1.83
C ALA A 274 12.78 14.00 2.44
N THR A 275 12.33 14.93 1.58
CA THR A 275 11.61 16.16 1.99
C THR A 275 10.25 16.29 1.31
N GLY A 276 9.90 15.33 0.45
CA GLY A 276 8.69 15.33 -0.34
C GLY A 276 7.38 15.22 0.45
N SER A 277 7.43 14.81 1.72
CA SER A 277 6.27 14.63 2.60
C SER A 277 6.63 14.94 4.06
N ASP A 278 5.64 14.93 4.95
CA ASP A 278 5.81 14.87 6.40
C ASP A 278 6.17 13.46 6.91
N HIS A 279 6.11 12.44 6.05
CA HIS A 279 6.70 11.12 6.30
C HIS A 279 8.06 10.97 5.59
N TYR A 280 8.86 10.01 6.07
CA TYR A 280 10.05 9.51 5.39
C TYR A 280 9.76 8.17 4.70
N PRO A 281 10.27 7.94 3.48
CA PRO A 281 10.16 6.64 2.82
C PRO A 281 10.78 5.52 3.66
N LEU A 282 10.01 4.47 3.95
CA LEU A 282 10.54 3.22 4.47
C LEU A 282 10.97 2.33 3.30
N ARG A 283 12.25 1.97 3.27
CA ARG A 283 12.85 1.17 2.20
C ARG A 283 13.21 -0.22 2.70
N THR A 284 13.04 -1.21 1.83
CA THR A 284 13.40 -2.61 2.11
C THR A 284 14.05 -3.23 0.88
N GLU A 285 15.23 -3.83 1.04
CA GLU A 285 15.80 -4.72 0.05
C GLU A 285 15.47 -6.18 0.39
N ILE A 286 14.90 -6.89 -0.58
CA ILE A 286 14.46 -8.27 -0.41
C ILE A 286 14.78 -9.09 -1.66
N ASP A 287 15.15 -10.35 -1.45
CA ASP A 287 15.46 -11.34 -2.46
C ASP A 287 14.18 -11.99 -3.00
N LEU A 288 13.50 -11.25 -3.88
CA LEU A 288 12.34 -11.67 -4.66
C LEU A 288 12.73 -12.08 -6.07
#